data_AF-A0AAE9GF70-F1
#
_entry.id   AF-A0AAE9GF70-F1
#
_cell.length_a   1.000
_cell.length_b   1.000
_cell.length_c   1.000
_cell.angle_alpha   90.00
_cell.angle_beta   90.00
_cell.angle_gamma   90.00
#
_symmetry.space_group_name_H-M   'P 1'
#
loop_
_entity.id
_entity.type
_entity.pdbx_description
1 polymer ?
#
loop_
_entity_poly.entity_id
_entity_poly.type
_entity_poly.pdbx_seq_one_letter_code
_entity_poly.pdbx_strand_id
1 'polypeptide(L)'
;MGSLYKEQKKTNELLQKQAKIQTESLQFQNEEIRKQTALLEQEQRNREYQKNLKTYLFELKNYSDSILSKKYSPASAYIVADTLKSRLSTENISVHSFEELQDKEYFSQVYEVFNNIIKTSNANTVEEANQYKAKCNEYLKEIHNRIFLKDYFSNNLVSFFYRLIPLGELFLKKFQWESIIILWFSVYVVPLIYYLNQKKKNYTTILTSVGLGSYKNKKETATDLVVSIKKIEKDFLNFRKSTLPEIKDFEIG
;
A
#
# COMPACT_ATOMS: atom_id res chain seq x y z
N MET A 1 6.64 -77.51 -19.84
CA MET A 1 7.05 -76.13 -19.52
C MET A 1 5.96 -75.05 -19.72
N GLY A 2 4.85 -75.30 -20.43
CA GLY A 2 3.83 -74.27 -20.72
C GLY A 2 2.79 -73.95 -19.61
N SER A 3 2.70 -74.73 -18.52
CA SER A 3 1.76 -74.47 -17.41
C SER A 3 2.31 -73.44 -16.43
N LEU A 4 3.58 -73.56 -16.06
CA LEU A 4 4.26 -72.68 -15.10
C LEU A 4 4.32 -71.23 -15.59
N TYR A 5 4.57 -71.03 -16.88
CA TYR A 5 4.57 -69.70 -17.51
C TYR A 5 3.19 -69.03 -17.52
N LYS A 6 2.10 -69.82 -17.66
CA LYS A 6 0.72 -69.32 -17.60
C LYS A 6 0.32 -68.92 -16.19
N GLU A 7 0.75 -69.67 -15.18
CA GLU A 7 0.53 -69.30 -13.78
C GLU A 7 1.32 -68.06 -13.39
N GLN A 8 2.59 -67.97 -13.79
CA GLN A 8 3.44 -66.81 -13.52
C GLN A 8 2.85 -65.52 -14.14
N LYS A 9 2.29 -65.62 -15.35
CA LYS A 9 1.59 -64.50 -16.00
C LYS A 9 0.33 -64.08 -15.24
N LYS A 10 -0.49 -65.03 -14.79
CA LYS A 10 -1.70 -64.75 -13.98
C LYS A 10 -1.34 -64.08 -12.66
N THR A 11 -0.30 -64.55 -11.98
CA THR A 11 0.17 -63.96 -10.72
C THR A 11 0.66 -62.53 -10.92
N ASN A 12 1.41 -62.26 -12.00
CA ASN A 12 1.85 -60.90 -12.33
C ASN A 12 0.68 -59.95 -12.66
N GLU A 13 -0.33 -60.41 -13.39
CA GLU A 13 -1.54 -59.61 -13.67
C GLU A 13 -2.31 -59.28 -12.38
N LEU A 14 -2.37 -60.22 -11.43
CA LEU A 14 -3.00 -60.01 -10.12
C LEU A 14 -2.23 -59.00 -9.26
N LEU A 15 -0.91 -59.14 -9.20
CA LEU A 15 -0.03 -58.19 -8.49
C LEU A 15 -0.11 -56.80 -9.10
N GLN A 16 -0.14 -56.67 -10.43
CA GLN A 16 -0.33 -55.38 -11.11
C GLN A 16 -1.69 -54.75 -10.80
N LYS A 17 -2.76 -55.54 -10.78
CA LYS A 17 -4.09 -55.04 -10.39
C LYS A 17 -4.13 -54.60 -8.93
N GLN A 18 -3.54 -55.36 -8.00
CA GLN A 18 -3.42 -54.95 -6.60
C GLN A 18 -2.60 -53.67 -6.43
N ALA A 19 -1.46 -53.56 -7.11
CA ALA A 19 -0.63 -52.36 -7.08
C ALA A 19 -1.38 -51.14 -7.62
N LYS A 20 -2.18 -51.31 -8.68
CA LYS A 20 -3.02 -50.25 -9.26
C LYS A 20 -4.13 -49.79 -8.30
N ILE A 21 -4.86 -50.74 -7.70
CA ILE A 21 -5.90 -50.42 -6.70
C ILE A 21 -5.28 -49.70 -5.49
N GLN A 22 -4.10 -50.13 -5.05
CA GLN A 22 -3.40 -49.50 -3.94
C GLN A 22 -2.94 -48.07 -4.28
N THR A 23 -2.46 -47.83 -5.50
CA THR A 23 -2.09 -46.48 -5.95
C THR A 23 -3.30 -45.57 -6.09
N GLU A 24 -4.41 -46.05 -6.65
CA GLU A 24 -5.67 -45.31 -6.74
C GLU A 24 -6.23 -44.97 -5.34
N SER A 25 -6.16 -45.92 -4.39
CA SER A 25 -6.54 -45.69 -2.99
C SER A 25 -5.66 -44.64 -2.31
N LEU A 26 -4.35 -44.68 -2.52
CA LEU A 26 -3.41 -43.69 -1.97
C LEU A 26 -3.62 -42.31 -2.59
N GLN A 27 -3.94 -42.23 -3.88
CA GLN A 27 -4.27 -40.96 -4.55
C GLN A 27 -5.54 -40.35 -3.97
N PHE A 28 -6.59 -41.15 -3.80
CA PHE A 28 -7.84 -40.70 -3.17
C PHE A 28 -7.61 -40.16 -1.75
N GLN A 29 -6.87 -40.88 -0.91
CA GLN A 29 -6.52 -40.44 0.44
C GLN A 29 -5.70 -39.13 0.42
N ASN A 30 -4.75 -38.99 -0.50
CA ASN A 30 -3.97 -37.76 -0.63
C ASN A 30 -4.83 -36.56 -1.07
N GLU A 31 -5.79 -36.76 -1.95
CA GLU A 31 -6.73 -35.70 -2.34
C GLU A 31 -7.65 -35.28 -1.18
N GLU A 32 -8.12 -36.24 -0.39
CA GLU A 32 -8.95 -35.96 0.79
C GLU A 32 -8.16 -35.20 1.87
N ILE A 33 -6.92 -35.60 2.13
CA ILE A 33 -6.00 -34.87 3.02
C ILE A 33 -5.80 -33.44 2.52
N ARG A 34 -5.56 -33.23 1.22
CA ARG A 34 -5.40 -31.88 0.65
C ARG A 34 -6.64 -31.01 0.86
N LYS A 35 -7.84 -31.57 0.68
CA LYS A 35 -9.10 -30.85 0.92
C LYS A 35 -9.25 -30.47 2.40
N GLN A 36 -8.95 -31.39 3.32
CA GLN A 36 -8.98 -31.14 4.75
C GLN A 36 -7.95 -30.08 5.18
N THR A 37 -6.72 -30.14 4.65
CA THR A 37 -5.69 -29.12 4.90
C THR A 37 -6.14 -27.75 4.42
N ALA A 38 -6.69 -27.65 3.20
CA ALA A 38 -7.18 -26.38 2.66
C ALA A 38 -8.32 -25.79 3.50
N LEU A 39 -9.23 -26.63 4.01
CA LEU A 39 -10.31 -26.20 4.90
C LEU A 39 -9.75 -25.67 6.23
N LEU A 40 -8.81 -26.38 6.85
CA LEU A 40 -8.18 -25.96 8.11
C LEU A 40 -7.43 -24.64 7.96
N GLU A 41 -6.70 -24.46 6.86
CA GLU A 41 -6.02 -23.19 6.56
C GLU A 41 -7.03 -22.04 6.36
N GLN A 42 -8.16 -22.32 5.71
CA GLN A 42 -9.23 -21.33 5.56
C GLN A 42 -9.85 -20.96 6.90
N GLU A 43 -10.13 -21.93 7.77
CA GLU A 43 -10.63 -21.68 9.13
C GLU A 43 -9.62 -20.90 9.98
N GLN A 44 -8.33 -21.17 9.84
CA GLN A 44 -7.28 -20.38 10.49
C GLN A 44 -7.28 -18.93 10.01
N ARG A 45 -7.33 -18.71 8.69
CA ARG A 45 -7.42 -17.35 8.11
C ARG A 45 -8.68 -16.62 8.58
N ASN A 46 -9.82 -17.31 8.64
CA ASN A 46 -11.07 -16.72 9.12
C ASN A 46 -10.98 -16.33 10.60
N ARG A 47 -10.39 -17.18 11.45
CA ARG A 47 -10.17 -16.88 12.86
C ARG A 47 -9.23 -15.69 13.06
N GLU A 48 -8.15 -15.62 12.28
CA GLU A 48 -7.23 -14.48 12.32
C GLU A 48 -7.91 -13.20 11.86
N TYR A 49 -8.71 -13.27 10.79
CA TYR A 49 -9.52 -12.16 10.32
C TYR A 49 -10.50 -11.64 11.38
N GLN A 50 -11.25 -12.54 12.03
CA GLN A 50 -12.16 -12.16 13.12
C GLN A 50 -11.42 -11.55 14.31
N LYS A 51 -10.25 -12.10 14.67
CA LYS A 51 -9.40 -11.52 15.72
C LYS A 51 -8.98 -10.09 15.38
N ASN A 52 -8.55 -9.85 14.14
CA ASN A 52 -8.14 -8.52 13.69
C ASN A 52 -9.32 -7.54 13.67
N LEU A 53 -10.50 -7.99 13.24
CA LEU A 53 -11.73 -7.20 13.29
C LEU A 53 -12.10 -6.78 14.72
N LYS A 54 -11.95 -7.68 15.71
CA LYS A 54 -12.20 -7.33 17.11
C LYS A 54 -11.23 -6.30 17.65
N THR A 55 -9.94 -6.43 17.32
CA THR A 55 -8.95 -5.40 17.69
C THR A 55 -9.32 -4.06 17.08
N TYR A 56 -9.71 -4.05 15.80
CA TYR A 56 -10.12 -2.83 15.12
C TYR A 56 -11.41 -2.24 15.73
N LEU A 57 -12.41 -3.07 16.06
CA LEU A 57 -13.63 -2.63 16.73
C LEU A 57 -13.33 -1.95 18.08
N PHE A 58 -12.38 -2.49 18.86
CA PHE A 58 -11.96 -1.88 20.10
C PHE A 58 -11.32 -0.49 19.89
N GLU A 59 -10.49 -0.34 18.85
CA GLU A 59 -9.94 0.97 18.47
C GLU A 59 -11.04 1.95 18.07
N LEU A 60 -11.98 1.53 17.21
CA LEU A 60 -13.12 2.36 16.80
C LEU A 60 -13.96 2.81 18.00
N LYS A 61 -14.17 1.91 18.97
CA LYS A 61 -14.86 2.24 20.22
C LYS A 61 -14.11 3.30 21.02
N ASN A 62 -12.78 3.19 21.15
CA ASN A 62 -12.00 4.20 21.86
C ASN A 62 -12.09 5.59 21.21
N TYR A 63 -12.14 5.66 19.87
CA TYR A 63 -12.36 6.91 19.15
C TYR A 63 -13.78 7.44 19.34
N SER A 64 -14.79 6.59 19.28
CA SER A 64 -16.18 6.95 19.59
C SER A 64 -16.33 7.50 21.01
N ASP A 65 -15.76 6.82 22.01
CA ASP A 65 -15.78 7.25 23.41
C ASP A 65 -15.04 8.59 23.59
N SER A 66 -13.92 8.80 22.87
CA SER A 66 -13.18 10.08 22.86
C SER A 66 -13.99 11.23 22.24
N ILE A 67 -14.76 10.95 21.18
CA ILE A 67 -15.68 11.90 20.56
C ILE A 67 -16.81 12.26 21.54
N LEU A 68 -17.48 11.26 22.12
CA LEU A 68 -18.61 11.45 23.03
C LEU A 68 -18.21 12.18 24.32
N SER A 69 -17.01 11.92 24.83
CA SER A 69 -16.44 12.63 25.98
C SER A 69 -15.95 14.05 25.66
N LYS A 70 -16.13 14.53 24.42
CA LYS A 70 -15.70 15.86 23.95
C LYS A 70 -14.20 16.10 24.12
N LYS A 71 -13.39 15.04 24.07
CA LYS A 71 -11.93 15.13 24.05
C LYS A 71 -11.43 15.82 22.77
N TYR A 72 -12.20 15.69 21.70
CA TYR A 72 -11.92 16.32 20.41
C TYR A 72 -12.71 17.61 20.23
N SER A 73 -12.05 18.63 19.68
CA SER A 73 -12.71 19.80 19.09
C SER A 73 -13.69 19.37 17.97
N PRO A 74 -14.68 20.19 17.61
CA PRO A 74 -15.62 19.85 16.54
C PRO A 74 -14.95 19.46 15.21
N ALA A 75 -13.89 20.18 14.82
CA ALA A 75 -13.14 19.87 13.60
C ALA A 75 -12.36 18.56 13.72
N SER A 76 -11.69 18.33 14.86
CA SER A 76 -11.01 17.07 15.18
C SER A 76 -11.97 15.87 15.15
N ALA A 77 -13.14 16.00 15.79
CA ALA A 77 -14.14 14.94 15.85
C ALA A 77 -14.67 14.61 14.45
N TYR A 78 -14.93 15.63 13.62
CA TYR A 78 -15.33 15.44 12.23
C TYR A 78 -14.24 14.72 11.43
N ILE A 79 -12.98 15.15 11.54
CA ILE A 79 -11.84 14.50 10.86
C ILE A 79 -11.77 13.02 11.20
N VAL A 80 -11.81 12.68 12.49
CA VAL A 80 -11.73 11.30 12.98
C VAL A 80 -12.91 10.47 12.46
N ALA A 81 -14.14 10.97 12.65
CA ALA A 81 -15.35 10.26 12.21
C ALA A 81 -15.38 10.02 10.70
N ASP A 82 -15.06 11.04 9.90
CA ASP A 82 -15.06 10.97 8.44
C ASP A 82 -13.97 10.01 7.92
N THR A 83 -12.76 10.08 8.47
CA THR A 83 -11.66 9.18 8.08
C THR A 83 -11.96 7.73 8.45
N LEU A 84 -12.42 7.45 9.69
CA LEU A 84 -12.76 6.09 10.11
C LEU A 84 -13.93 5.52 9.29
N LYS A 85 -14.95 6.32 9.00
CA LYS A 85 -16.08 5.89 8.17
C LYS A 85 -15.67 5.61 6.72
N SER A 86 -14.80 6.44 6.15
CA SER A 86 -14.23 6.21 4.80
C SER A 86 -13.42 4.90 4.75
N ARG A 87 -12.61 4.64 5.77
CA ARG A 87 -11.81 3.42 5.88
C ARG A 87 -12.68 2.16 5.99
N LEU A 88 -13.72 2.19 6.83
CA LEU A 88 -14.70 1.11 6.94
C LEU A 88 -15.33 0.78 5.58
N SER A 89 -15.65 1.82 4.80
CA SER A 89 -16.24 1.65 3.47
C SER A 89 -15.23 1.06 2.48
N THR A 90 -13.98 1.54 2.48
CA THR A 90 -12.90 1.06 1.61
C THR A 90 -12.53 -0.40 1.90
N GLU A 91 -12.48 -0.78 3.17
CA GLU A 91 -12.18 -2.15 3.61
C GLU A 91 -13.42 -3.08 3.58
N ASN A 92 -14.57 -2.58 3.12
CA ASN A 92 -15.86 -3.29 3.08
C ASN A 92 -16.26 -3.90 4.44
N ILE A 93 -15.94 -3.20 5.52
CA ILE A 93 -16.29 -3.58 6.88
C ILE A 93 -17.67 -3.02 7.21
N SER A 94 -18.57 -3.92 7.58
CA SER A 94 -19.94 -3.58 7.98
C SER A 94 -20.34 -4.39 9.20
N VAL A 95 -21.57 -4.18 9.68
CA VAL A 95 -22.15 -5.00 10.73
C VAL A 95 -22.14 -6.51 10.38
N HIS A 96 -22.16 -6.86 9.10
CA HIS A 96 -22.12 -8.26 8.66
C HIS A 96 -20.73 -8.88 8.68
N SER A 97 -19.68 -8.09 8.90
CA SER A 97 -18.29 -8.57 8.98
C SER A 97 -18.01 -9.29 10.30
N PHE A 98 -18.78 -8.98 11.35
CA PHE A 98 -18.62 -9.56 12.68
C PHE A 98 -19.49 -10.82 12.83
N GLU A 99 -18.99 -11.84 13.52
CA GLU A 99 -19.75 -13.06 13.78
C GLU A 99 -20.66 -12.92 15.01
N GLU A 100 -20.10 -12.44 16.11
CA GLU A 100 -20.77 -12.32 17.41
C GLU A 100 -21.78 -11.18 17.44
N LEU A 101 -22.95 -11.44 18.03
CA LEU A 101 -24.03 -10.44 18.11
C LEU A 101 -23.61 -9.18 18.88
N GLN A 102 -22.86 -9.36 19.97
CA GLN A 102 -22.38 -8.25 20.78
C GLN A 102 -21.45 -7.31 19.98
N ASP A 103 -20.56 -7.87 19.15
CA ASP A 103 -19.66 -7.09 18.31
C ASP A 103 -20.42 -6.31 17.23
N LYS A 104 -21.50 -6.90 16.68
CA LYS A 104 -22.42 -6.23 15.74
C LYS A 104 -23.11 -5.04 16.37
N GLU A 105 -23.61 -5.19 17.59
CA GLU A 105 -24.28 -4.14 18.34
C GLU A 105 -23.30 -2.99 18.65
N TYR A 106 -22.11 -3.31 19.15
CA TYR A 106 -21.08 -2.31 19.39
C TYR A 106 -20.66 -1.57 18.11
N PHE A 107 -20.45 -2.30 17.02
CA PHE A 107 -20.13 -1.68 15.74
C PHE A 107 -21.24 -0.71 15.30
N SER A 108 -22.51 -1.11 15.44
CA SER A 108 -23.65 -0.28 15.04
C SER A 108 -23.72 1.02 15.86
N GLN A 109 -23.51 0.94 17.17
CA GLN A 109 -23.47 2.11 18.06
C GLN A 109 -22.33 3.06 17.68
N VAL A 110 -21.13 2.52 17.49
CA VAL A 110 -19.94 3.31 17.10
C VAL A 110 -20.14 3.97 15.74
N TYR A 111 -20.69 3.22 14.77
CA TYR A 111 -20.99 3.74 13.43
C TYR A 111 -22.04 4.85 13.46
N GLU A 112 -23.03 4.74 14.35
CA GLU A 112 -24.03 5.78 14.56
C GLU A 112 -23.42 7.06 15.12
N VAL A 113 -22.50 6.97 16.09
CA VAL A 113 -21.77 8.13 16.62
C VAL A 113 -21.03 8.88 15.50
N PHE A 114 -20.29 8.16 14.66
CA PHE A 114 -19.58 8.77 13.52
C PHE A 114 -20.56 9.42 12.52
N ASN A 115 -21.67 8.76 12.21
CA ASN A 115 -22.70 9.33 11.34
C ASN A 115 -23.31 10.60 11.91
N ASN A 116 -23.59 10.62 13.21
CA ASN A 116 -24.20 11.77 13.86
C ASN A 116 -23.24 12.95 13.87
N ILE A 117 -21.95 12.77 14.18
CA ILE A 117 -20.95 13.82 14.06
C ILE A 117 -20.92 14.38 12.64
N ILE A 118 -20.76 13.54 11.61
CA ILE A 118 -20.68 13.99 10.21
C ILE A 118 -21.93 14.76 9.78
N LYS A 119 -23.13 14.29 10.17
CA LYS A 119 -24.40 14.94 9.80
C LYS A 119 -24.68 16.24 10.55
N THR A 120 -24.20 16.36 11.78
CA THR A 120 -24.50 17.52 12.65
C THR A 120 -23.40 18.58 12.63
N SER A 121 -22.23 18.27 12.07
CA SER A 121 -21.16 19.25 11.85
C SER A 121 -21.64 20.40 10.95
N ASN A 122 -21.40 21.64 11.40
CA ASN A 122 -21.72 22.82 10.62
C ASN A 122 -20.70 23.05 9.49
N ALA A 123 -21.06 23.89 8.52
CA ALA A 123 -20.22 24.15 7.34
C ALA A 123 -18.81 24.66 7.67
N ASN A 124 -18.66 25.54 8.68
CA ASN A 124 -17.36 26.10 9.06
C ASN A 124 -16.43 25.02 9.63
N THR A 125 -16.97 24.14 10.48
CA THR A 125 -16.24 22.99 11.04
C THR A 125 -15.78 22.04 9.94
N VAL A 126 -16.65 21.77 8.97
CA VAL A 126 -16.32 20.93 7.81
C VAL A 126 -15.24 21.58 6.95
N GLU A 127 -15.33 22.89 6.72
CA GLU A 127 -14.33 23.64 5.95
C GLU A 127 -12.96 23.62 6.63
N GLU A 128 -12.89 23.93 7.94
CA GLU A 128 -11.66 23.87 8.73
C GLU A 128 -11.01 22.48 8.66
N ALA A 129 -11.82 21.43 8.84
CA ALA A 129 -11.37 20.06 8.74
C ALA A 129 -10.80 19.72 7.35
N ASN A 130 -11.50 20.15 6.28
CA ASN A 130 -11.07 19.91 4.91
C ASN A 130 -9.77 20.66 4.57
N GLN A 131 -9.62 21.91 5.02
CA GLN A 131 -8.39 22.68 4.85
C GLN A 131 -7.20 22.00 5.56
N TYR A 132 -7.42 21.50 6.78
CA TYR A 132 -6.41 20.74 7.51
C TYR A 132 -6.05 19.43 6.79
N LYS A 133 -7.03 18.64 6.34
CA LYS A 133 -6.80 17.41 5.56
C LYS A 133 -6.04 17.70 4.26
N ALA A 134 -6.40 18.75 3.53
CA ALA A 134 -5.73 19.16 2.30
C ALA A 134 -4.25 19.47 2.56
N LYS A 135 -3.95 20.22 3.63
CA LYS A 135 -2.58 20.55 4.01
C LYS A 135 -1.78 19.33 4.44
N CYS A 136 -2.38 18.39 5.18
CA CYS A 136 -1.76 17.09 5.48
C CYS A 136 -1.41 16.33 4.19
N ASN A 137 -2.33 16.28 3.22
CA ASN A 137 -2.12 15.60 1.95
C ASN A 137 -1.01 16.25 1.11
N GLU A 138 -0.87 17.57 1.15
CA GLU A 138 0.24 18.28 0.52
C GLU A 138 1.59 17.87 1.11
N TYR A 139 1.72 17.85 2.44
CA TYR A 139 2.92 17.37 3.12
C TYR A 139 3.25 15.92 2.76
N LEU A 140 2.26 15.02 2.80
CA LEU A 140 2.45 13.60 2.47
C LEU A 140 2.87 13.41 1.01
N LYS A 141 2.25 14.14 0.07
CA LYS A 141 2.61 14.12 -1.36
C LYS A 141 4.05 14.60 -1.56
N GLU A 142 4.46 15.66 -0.87
CA GLU A 142 5.81 16.20 -0.96
C GLU A 142 6.86 15.22 -0.40
N ILE A 143 6.58 14.61 0.76
CA ILE A 143 7.43 13.57 1.35
C ILE A 143 7.57 12.39 0.38
N HIS A 144 6.45 11.89 -0.16
CA HIS A 144 6.44 10.77 -1.10
C HIS A 144 7.26 11.07 -2.36
N ASN A 145 7.07 12.25 -2.95
CA ASN A 145 7.85 12.69 -4.12
C ASN A 145 9.35 12.72 -3.83
N ARG A 146 9.75 13.19 -2.65
CA ARG A 146 11.18 13.26 -2.27
C ARG A 146 11.76 11.89 -1.95
N ILE A 147 10.99 10.99 -1.33
CA ILE A 147 11.39 9.58 -1.13
C ILE A 147 11.61 8.91 -2.48
N PHE A 148 10.67 9.09 -3.41
CA PHE A 148 10.80 8.59 -4.78
C PHE A 148 12.07 9.10 -5.46
N LEU A 149 12.35 10.41 -5.39
CA LEU A 149 13.58 10.99 -5.94
C LEU A 149 14.84 10.44 -5.24
N LYS A 150 14.80 10.27 -3.92
CA LYS A 150 15.92 9.70 -3.15
C LYS A 150 16.22 8.27 -3.64
N ASP A 151 15.20 7.46 -3.86
CA ASP A 151 15.35 6.09 -4.37
C ASP A 151 15.83 6.08 -5.83
N TYR A 152 15.36 7.03 -6.65
CA TYR A 152 15.82 7.24 -8.02
C TYR A 152 17.31 7.59 -8.12
N PHE A 153 17.80 8.49 -7.26
CA PHE A 153 19.22 8.92 -7.29
C PHE A 153 20.18 7.98 -6.55
N SER A 154 19.69 7.18 -5.59
CA SER A 154 20.51 6.25 -4.81
C SER A 154 20.73 4.88 -5.49
N ASN A 155 19.79 4.41 -6.31
CA ASN A 155 19.86 3.06 -6.91
C ASN A 155 20.39 3.06 -8.36
N ASN A 156 21.37 2.20 -8.66
CA ASN A 156 21.85 1.99 -10.03
C ASN A 156 20.99 0.98 -10.84
N LEU A 157 20.40 -0.05 -10.22
CA LEU A 157 19.60 -1.09 -10.91
C LEU A 157 18.10 -0.78 -11.01
N VAL A 158 17.51 -0.16 -9.98
CA VAL A 158 16.08 0.24 -10.00
C VAL A 158 15.83 1.42 -10.95
N SER A 159 16.86 2.23 -11.25
CA SER A 159 16.81 3.30 -12.26
C SER A 159 16.50 2.81 -13.69
N PHE A 160 16.71 1.51 -13.96
CA PHE A 160 16.36 0.88 -15.23
C PHE A 160 14.85 0.61 -15.35
N PHE A 161 14.20 0.17 -14.26
CA PHE A 161 12.74 -0.05 -14.22
C PHE A 161 11.96 1.28 -14.16
N TYR A 162 12.49 2.30 -13.48
CA TYR A 162 11.91 3.66 -13.50
C TYR A 162 12.06 4.38 -14.85
N ARG A 163 12.88 3.85 -15.77
CA ARG A 163 12.99 4.35 -17.15
C ARG A 163 11.81 3.91 -18.04
N LEU A 164 11.08 2.87 -17.61
CA LEU A 164 9.96 2.25 -18.34
C LEU A 164 8.59 2.71 -17.84
N ILE A 165 8.51 3.32 -16.66
CA ILE A 165 7.28 3.92 -16.15
C ILE A 165 7.27 5.38 -16.63
N PRO A 166 6.43 5.75 -17.62
CA PRO A 166 6.18 7.16 -17.87
C PRO A 166 5.60 7.74 -16.58
N LEU A 167 6.34 8.63 -15.91
CA LEU A 167 5.78 9.45 -14.85
C LEU A 167 4.63 10.26 -15.47
N GLY A 168 3.41 9.79 -15.25
CA GLY A 168 2.18 10.45 -15.68
C GLY A 168 2.09 11.88 -15.16
N GLU A 169 1.44 12.71 -15.97
CA GLU A 169 1.09 14.13 -15.85
C GLU A 169 2.18 15.17 -15.52
N LEU A 170 3.34 14.79 -14.97
CA LEU A 170 4.44 15.74 -14.74
C LEU A 170 5.32 16.01 -15.98
N PHE A 171 5.10 15.32 -17.10
CA PHE A 171 5.99 15.38 -18.28
C PHE A 171 5.30 15.39 -19.65
N LEU A 172 4.17 16.09 -19.78
CA LEU A 172 3.59 16.35 -21.11
C LEU A 172 4.29 17.52 -21.83
N LYS A 173 5.42 17.22 -22.49
CA LYS A 173 5.73 17.74 -23.84
C LYS A 173 6.89 16.98 -24.51
N LYS A 174 6.52 16.12 -25.46
CA LYS A 174 7.30 15.61 -26.61
C LYS A 174 8.71 15.07 -26.32
N PHE A 175 8.78 13.80 -25.92
CA PHE A 175 9.97 12.98 -26.15
C PHE A 175 9.85 12.31 -27.53
N GLN A 176 10.36 12.96 -28.57
CA GLN A 176 10.35 12.42 -29.94
C GLN A 176 11.49 11.39 -30.09
N TRP A 177 11.12 10.13 -30.32
CA TRP A 177 12.02 8.97 -30.39
C TRP A 177 12.76 8.81 -31.74
N GLU A 178 12.53 9.69 -32.71
CA GLU A 178 12.86 9.44 -34.12
C GLU A 178 14.27 9.92 -34.56
N SER A 179 15.10 10.43 -33.65
CA SER A 179 16.39 11.06 -34.04
C SER A 179 17.65 10.27 -33.66
N ILE A 180 17.55 9.04 -33.14
CA ILE A 180 18.70 8.30 -32.58
C ILE A 180 19.35 7.32 -33.57
N ILE A 181 18.81 7.17 -34.77
CA ILE A 181 19.36 6.27 -35.78
C ILE A 181 19.73 7.12 -36.99
N ILE A 182 20.97 7.59 -37.07
CA ILE A 182 21.79 7.83 -38.28
C ILE A 182 22.98 8.72 -37.88
N LEU A 183 24.18 8.33 -38.34
CA LEU A 183 25.50 9.00 -38.24
C LEU A 183 26.40 8.67 -37.03
N TRP A 184 26.68 7.36 -36.94
CA TRP A 184 28.01 6.77 -36.93
C TRP A 184 29.25 7.71 -37.01
N PHE A 185 30.10 7.61 -35.98
CA PHE A 185 31.54 7.34 -36.06
C PHE A 185 32.66 8.42 -36.02
N SER A 186 32.41 9.73 -35.86
CA SER A 186 33.56 10.67 -35.75
C SER A 186 33.46 11.87 -34.77
N VAL A 187 32.42 11.96 -33.92
CA VAL A 187 32.12 13.20 -33.15
C VAL A 187 31.87 12.95 -31.65
N TYR A 188 32.36 11.86 -31.04
CA TYR A 188 31.77 11.31 -29.80
C TYR A 188 31.94 12.06 -28.47
N VAL A 189 32.68 13.18 -28.39
CA VAL A 189 32.81 13.92 -27.12
C VAL A 189 31.71 14.98 -26.97
N VAL A 190 31.37 15.72 -28.03
CA VAL A 190 30.44 16.86 -27.97
C VAL A 190 28.97 16.44 -27.79
N PRO A 191 28.42 15.45 -28.51
CA PRO A 191 27.05 14.95 -28.29
C PRO A 191 26.91 14.27 -26.93
N LEU A 192 27.97 13.61 -26.43
CA LEU A 192 27.97 12.98 -25.11
C LEU A 192 27.97 14.04 -24.00
N ILE A 193 28.82 15.07 -24.08
CA ILE A 193 28.83 16.21 -23.15
C ILE A 193 27.49 16.96 -23.20
N TYR A 194 26.96 17.21 -24.41
CA TYR A 194 25.66 17.83 -24.60
C TYR A 194 24.54 17.01 -23.98
N TYR A 195 24.49 15.69 -24.22
CA TYR A 195 23.52 14.77 -23.63
C TYR A 195 23.63 14.70 -22.11
N LEU A 196 24.84 14.60 -21.55
CA LEU A 196 25.08 14.62 -20.10
C LEU A 196 24.68 15.96 -19.48
N ASN A 197 24.92 17.08 -20.16
CA ASN A 197 24.50 18.41 -19.72
C ASN A 197 22.98 18.58 -19.77
N GLN A 198 22.31 18.08 -20.80
CA GLN A 198 20.84 18.07 -20.86
C GLN A 198 20.24 17.21 -19.74
N LYS A 199 20.85 16.05 -19.47
CA LYS A 199 20.45 15.20 -18.35
C LYS A 199 20.63 15.89 -17.00
N LYS A 200 21.76 16.58 -16.78
CA LYS A 200 22.00 17.40 -15.58
C LYS A 200 20.99 18.55 -15.46
N LYS A 201 20.68 19.25 -16.55
CA LYS A 201 19.66 20.31 -16.57
C LYS A 201 18.29 19.78 -16.18
N ASN A 202 17.86 18.66 -16.76
CA ASN A 202 16.58 18.03 -16.43
C ASN A 202 16.54 17.60 -14.95
N TYR A 203 17.62 17.05 -14.41
CA TYR A 203 17.71 16.72 -12.98
C TYR A 203 17.68 17.95 -12.08
N THR A 204 18.38 19.02 -12.45
CA THR A 204 18.30 20.30 -11.76
C THR A 204 16.88 20.83 -11.77
N THR A 205 16.18 20.82 -12.91
CA THR A 205 14.78 21.28 -13.00
C THR A 205 13.86 20.47 -12.07
N ILE A 206 14.02 19.14 -12.04
CA ILE A 206 13.25 18.25 -11.14
C ILE A 206 13.54 18.58 -9.68
N LEU A 207 14.81 18.74 -9.30
CA LEU A 207 15.19 19.08 -7.92
C LEU A 207 14.68 20.48 -7.52
N THR A 208 14.76 21.47 -8.42
CA THR A 208 14.22 22.81 -8.15
C THR A 208 12.71 22.82 -8.01
N SER A 209 11.99 21.92 -8.69
CA SER A 209 10.53 21.80 -8.54
C SER A 209 10.11 21.34 -7.14
N VAL A 210 11.01 20.65 -6.43
CA VAL A 210 10.86 20.29 -5.01
C VAL A 210 11.72 21.20 -4.12
N GLY A 211 12.04 22.42 -4.55
CA GLY A 211 12.76 23.40 -3.71
C GLY A 211 14.17 22.99 -3.29
N LEU A 212 14.81 22.05 -4.01
CA LEU A 212 16.21 21.68 -3.81
C LEU A 212 17.13 22.44 -4.78
N GLY A 213 18.41 22.47 -4.44
CA GLY A 213 19.45 23.06 -5.29
C GLY A 213 19.70 22.29 -6.59
N SER A 214 20.62 22.81 -7.40
CA SER A 214 21.01 22.17 -8.66
C SER A 214 21.60 20.77 -8.44
N TYR A 215 21.40 19.89 -9.43
CA TYR A 215 21.98 18.55 -9.42
C TYR A 215 23.51 18.63 -9.33
N LYS A 216 24.08 17.97 -8.31
CA LYS A 216 25.53 17.87 -8.10
C LYS A 216 26.02 16.53 -8.65
N ASN A 217 26.10 15.52 -7.79
CA ASN A 217 26.31 14.12 -8.14
C ASN A 217 25.24 13.25 -7.45
N LYS A 218 25.13 11.98 -7.87
CA LYS A 218 24.10 11.06 -7.35
C LYS A 218 24.11 10.94 -5.82
N LYS A 219 25.30 10.79 -5.21
CA LYS A 219 25.45 10.58 -3.77
C LYS A 219 25.04 11.84 -2.99
N GLU A 220 25.56 12.99 -3.37
CA GLU A 220 25.24 14.27 -2.73
C GLU A 220 23.76 14.63 -2.90
N THR A 221 23.20 14.39 -4.09
CA THR A 221 21.77 14.64 -4.36
C THR A 221 20.89 13.75 -3.49
N ALA A 222 21.24 12.47 -3.32
CA ALA A 222 20.52 11.56 -2.44
C ALA A 222 20.62 12.00 -0.96
N THR A 223 21.78 12.47 -0.52
CA THR A 223 21.97 13.01 0.84
C THR A 223 21.15 14.29 1.06
N ASP A 224 21.19 15.23 0.12
CA ASP A 224 20.41 16.48 0.16
C ASP A 224 18.90 16.17 0.23
N LEU A 225 18.44 15.15 -0.51
CA LEU A 225 17.06 14.65 -0.43
C LEU A 225 16.72 14.04 0.94
N VAL A 226 17.61 13.23 1.54
CA VAL A 226 17.38 12.69 2.91
C VAL A 226 17.26 13.81 3.93
N VAL A 227 18.13 14.82 3.87
CA VAL A 227 18.07 15.97 4.78
C VAL A 227 16.75 16.74 4.58
N SER A 228 16.35 16.94 3.33
CA SER A 228 15.10 17.63 3.04
C SER A 228 13.85 16.85 3.45
N ILE A 229 13.84 15.53 3.30
CA ILE A 229 12.74 14.67 3.78
C ILE A 229 12.59 14.84 5.29
N LYS A 230 13.69 14.70 6.05
CA LYS A 230 13.67 14.88 7.52
C LYS A 230 13.17 16.26 7.94
N LYS A 231 13.53 17.31 7.19
CA LYS A 231 13.05 18.66 7.45
C LYS A 231 11.53 18.73 7.29
N ILE A 232 10.99 18.20 6.20
CA ILE A 232 9.55 18.26 5.91
C ILE A 232 8.76 17.36 6.85
N GLU A 233 9.28 16.19 7.21
CA GLU A 233 8.69 15.34 8.26
C GLU A 233 8.59 16.10 9.58
N LYS A 234 9.64 16.84 9.97
CA LYS A 234 9.62 17.68 11.17
C LYS A 234 8.61 18.83 11.05
N ASP A 235 8.55 19.49 9.90
CA ASP A 235 7.61 20.58 9.65
C ASP A 235 6.15 20.07 9.68
N PHE A 236 5.89 18.89 9.10
CA PHE A 236 4.61 18.20 9.16
C PHE A 236 4.22 17.84 10.60
N LEU A 237 5.14 17.27 11.38
CA LEU A 237 4.90 16.97 12.79
C LEU A 237 4.62 18.23 13.62
N ASN A 238 5.31 19.33 13.34
CA ASN A 238 5.07 20.61 13.99
C ASN A 238 3.70 21.16 13.63
N PHE A 239 3.32 21.15 12.34
CA PHE A 239 2.00 21.57 11.87
C PHE A 239 0.87 20.79 12.56
N ARG A 240 1.00 19.46 12.69
CA ARG A 240 0.01 18.63 13.38
C ARG A 240 -0.11 18.99 14.86
N LYS A 241 1.02 19.16 15.55
CA LYS A 241 1.05 19.54 16.98
C LYS A 241 0.50 20.95 17.23
N SER A 242 0.71 21.90 16.32
CA SER A 242 0.28 23.28 16.51
C SER A 242 -1.18 23.51 16.17
N THR A 243 -1.72 22.75 15.21
CA THR A 243 -3.06 23.03 14.65
C THR A 243 -4.14 22.22 15.35
N LEU A 244 -3.98 20.89 15.42
CA LEU A 244 -4.94 19.98 16.07
C LEU A 244 -4.19 18.95 16.92
N PRO A 245 -3.64 19.34 18.09
CA PRO A 245 -2.80 18.47 18.92
C PRO A 245 -3.53 17.21 19.41
N GLU A 246 -4.85 17.28 19.55
CA GLU A 246 -5.70 16.20 20.07
C GLU A 246 -5.71 14.97 19.16
N ILE A 247 -5.56 15.15 17.84
CA ILE A 247 -5.52 14.07 16.84
C ILE A 247 -4.10 13.73 16.40
N LYS A 248 -3.09 14.06 17.21
CA LYS A 248 -1.68 13.76 16.89
C LYS A 248 -1.42 12.25 16.75
N ASP A 249 -2.07 11.44 17.58
CA ASP A 249 -1.90 9.99 17.58
C ASP A 249 -2.86 9.28 16.61
N PHE A 250 -3.77 10.02 15.99
CA PHE A 250 -4.68 9.51 14.96
C PHE A 250 -4.02 9.56 13.59
N GLU A 251 -4.09 8.48 12.81
CA GLU A 251 -3.57 8.47 11.45
C GLU A 251 -4.58 9.11 10.48
N ILE A 252 -4.12 10.08 9.71
CA ILE A 252 -4.88 10.70 8.63
C ILE A 252 -4.37 10.04 7.35
N GLY A 253 -5.07 9.01 6.90
CA GLY A 253 -4.78 8.23 5.71
C GLY A 253 -6.04 7.97 4.93
#